data_AF-A0A2E3IZW4-F1
#
_entry.id   AF-A0A2E3IZW4-F1
#
_cell.length_a   1.000
_cell.length_b   1.000
_cell.length_c   1.000
_cell.angle_alpha   90.00
_cell.angle_beta   90.00
_cell.angle_gamma   90.00
#
_symmetry.space_group_name_H-M   'P 1'
#
loop_
_entity.id
_entity.type
_entity.pdbx_description
1 polymer ?
#
loop_
_entity_poly.entity_id
_entity_poly.type
_entity_poly.pdbx_seq_one_letter_code
_entity_poly.pdbx_strand_id
1 'polypeptide(L)'
;MVTGLFFLVLALTQPKAGMKMELLHRRGVDVMIALDTSMSMLAEDIRPNRIRRALFEIEAFIDYLEGDRIGLVLFAGRSFTLCPLTLDYGAAKLLLDGVDTDTIPVKGTAIADAIRTASRAFGSEERKYKVIVLITDGEDHAGDPVAAAEEAAEAGVRIFAVGVGTRDGELIPVREGGRVDYMKDRQGNYVKTRLDEATLAKMASFTDGAYIRPQTGSVGLRQVYQQISEMEKKDLGSRKYTQYKDRFQWPLALAFGCFFIEALMSDRRKSVGEWRGRFQT
;
A
#
# COMPACT_ATOMS: atom_id res chain seq x y z
N MET A 1 -5.97 -21.39 53.96
CA MET A 1 -4.73 -20.95 53.32
C MET A 1 -4.36 -21.78 52.10
N VAL A 2 -4.24 -23.11 52.24
CA VAL A 2 -3.77 -24.02 51.15
C VAL A 2 -4.68 -24.00 49.91
N THR A 3 -6.01 -23.99 50.09
CA THR A 3 -6.99 -23.91 49.01
C THR A 3 -6.95 -22.58 48.26
N GLY A 4 -6.78 -21.45 48.97
CA GLY A 4 -6.61 -20.14 48.34
C GLY A 4 -5.33 -20.05 47.52
N LEU A 5 -4.23 -20.60 48.04
CA LEU A 5 -2.94 -20.67 47.33
C LEU A 5 -3.02 -21.53 46.06
N PHE A 6 -3.76 -22.65 46.09
CA PHE A 6 -3.99 -23.48 44.92
C PHE A 6 -4.68 -22.70 43.78
N PHE A 7 -5.77 -21.99 44.08
CA PHE A 7 -6.48 -21.20 43.06
C PHE A 7 -5.66 -20.00 42.57
N LEU A 8 -4.79 -19.42 43.41
CA LEU A 8 -3.86 -18.37 43.02
C LEU A 8 -2.83 -18.89 42.00
N VAL A 9 -2.23 -20.05 42.25
CA VAL A 9 -1.30 -20.70 41.32
C VAL A 9 -2.00 -21.03 40.00
N LEU A 10 -3.25 -21.48 40.07
CA LEU A 10 -4.07 -21.77 38.89
C LEU A 10 -4.47 -20.50 38.11
N ALA A 11 -4.57 -19.34 38.76
CA ALA A 11 -4.74 -18.06 38.06
C ALA A 11 -3.46 -17.63 37.32
N LEU A 12 -2.29 -17.87 37.92
CA LEU A 12 -0.99 -17.51 37.35
C LEU A 12 -0.64 -18.29 36.08
N THR A 13 -1.18 -19.50 35.90
CA THR A 13 -1.02 -20.27 34.65
C THR A 13 -1.86 -19.74 33.50
N GLN A 14 -2.64 -18.67 33.72
CA GLN A 14 -3.49 -18.00 32.73
C GLN A 14 -4.34 -19.00 31.92
N PRO A 15 -5.24 -19.75 32.58
CA PRO A 15 -6.04 -20.76 31.90
C PRO A 15 -6.86 -20.10 30.79
N LYS A 16 -6.68 -20.62 29.58
CA LYS A 16 -7.28 -20.10 28.37
C LYS A 16 -8.55 -20.88 28.07
N ALA A 17 -9.69 -20.21 27.96
CA ALA A 17 -10.97 -20.87 27.67
C ALA A 17 -11.92 -19.99 26.84
N GLY A 18 -12.53 -20.62 25.84
CA GLY A 18 -13.35 -19.97 24.82
C GLY A 18 -12.54 -19.59 23.58
N MET A 19 -13.07 -19.96 22.41
CA MET A 19 -12.50 -19.60 21.11
C MET A 19 -13.28 -18.42 20.56
N LYS A 20 -12.60 -17.31 20.24
CA LYS A 20 -13.17 -16.29 19.36
C LYS A 20 -12.56 -16.51 17.98
N MET A 21 -13.35 -17.06 17.07
CA MET A 21 -12.97 -17.18 15.67
C MET A 21 -13.22 -15.83 15.01
N GLU A 22 -12.17 -15.06 14.74
CA GLU A 22 -12.26 -13.87 13.89
C GLU A 22 -11.77 -14.24 12.49
N LEU A 23 -12.69 -14.18 11.52
CA LEU A 23 -12.40 -14.27 10.11
C LEU A 23 -11.95 -12.89 9.64
N LEU A 24 -10.65 -12.66 9.58
CA LEU A 24 -10.09 -11.51 8.88
C LEU A 24 -10.28 -11.74 7.38
N HIS A 25 -11.32 -11.12 6.82
CA HIS A 25 -11.57 -11.08 5.38
C HIS A 25 -10.55 -10.12 4.77
N ARG A 26 -9.55 -10.67 4.06
CA ARG A 26 -8.58 -9.84 3.36
C ARG A 26 -9.19 -9.47 2.02
N ARG A 27 -9.49 -8.18 1.82
CA ARG A 27 -10.03 -7.66 0.57
C ARG A 27 -9.03 -6.69 -0.07
N GLY A 28 -8.81 -6.77 -1.37
CA GLY A 28 -7.88 -5.90 -2.08
C GLY A 28 -8.17 -5.79 -3.58
N VAL A 29 -7.52 -4.84 -4.24
CA VAL A 29 -7.47 -4.73 -5.69
C VAL A 29 -6.07 -5.04 -6.21
N ASP A 30 -5.96 -5.32 -7.49
CA ASP A 30 -4.68 -5.40 -8.18
C ASP A 30 -4.36 -4.04 -8.79
N VAL A 31 -3.23 -3.46 -8.40
CA VAL A 31 -2.75 -2.17 -8.87
C VAL A 31 -1.48 -2.37 -9.70
N MET A 32 -1.48 -1.90 -10.95
CA MET A 32 -0.30 -1.86 -11.80
C MET A 32 0.11 -0.41 -12.01
N ILE A 33 1.27 -0.02 -11.53
CA ILE A 33 1.83 1.30 -11.79
C ILE A 33 2.55 1.25 -13.12
N ALA A 34 2.14 2.08 -14.07
CA ALA A 34 2.84 2.30 -15.33
C ALA A 34 3.56 3.65 -15.26
N LEU A 35 4.87 3.62 -15.08
CA LEU A 35 5.71 4.81 -14.94
C LEU A 35 6.47 5.11 -16.22
N ASP A 36 6.32 6.36 -16.69
CA ASP A 36 7.09 6.91 -17.78
C ASP A 36 8.55 7.19 -17.35
N THR A 37 9.50 6.66 -18.10
CA THR A 37 10.94 6.86 -17.92
C THR A 37 11.57 7.47 -19.17
N SER A 38 10.80 8.15 -20.00
CA SER A 38 11.29 8.88 -21.18
C SER A 38 12.10 10.12 -20.79
N MET A 39 12.81 10.70 -21.76
CA MET A 39 13.70 11.85 -21.51
C MET A 39 12.95 13.10 -21.03
N SER A 40 11.68 13.27 -21.40
CA SER A 40 10.86 14.41 -20.94
C SER A 40 10.63 14.40 -19.44
N MET A 41 10.72 13.23 -18.80
CA MET A 41 10.65 13.09 -17.36
C MET A 41 11.89 13.61 -16.60
N LEU A 42 12.94 14.05 -17.31
CA LEU A 42 14.06 14.80 -16.72
C LEU A 42 13.79 16.30 -16.55
N ALA A 43 12.68 16.82 -17.11
CA ALA A 43 12.31 18.22 -16.93
C ALA A 43 12.16 18.59 -15.44
N GLU A 44 12.47 19.84 -15.12
CA GLU A 44 12.60 20.33 -13.73
C GLU A 44 11.50 21.31 -13.32
N ASP A 45 10.39 21.34 -14.08
CA ASP A 45 9.17 22.08 -13.72
C ASP A 45 8.53 21.56 -12.42
N ILE A 46 8.86 20.32 -12.04
CA ILE A 46 8.64 19.78 -10.71
C ILE A 46 9.99 19.38 -10.11
N ARG A 47 10.30 19.88 -8.91
CA ARG A 47 11.60 19.63 -8.25
C ARG A 47 11.66 18.23 -7.62
N PRO A 48 12.81 17.53 -7.68
CA PRO A 48 14.03 17.93 -8.40
C PRO A 48 13.93 17.74 -9.91
N ASN A 49 13.21 16.71 -10.37
CA ASN A 49 12.71 16.54 -11.73
C ASN A 49 11.45 15.66 -11.70
N ARG A 50 10.72 15.58 -12.81
CA ARG A 50 9.46 14.82 -12.91
C ARG A 50 9.62 13.34 -12.48
N ILE A 51 10.63 12.62 -12.97
CA ILE A 51 10.83 11.19 -12.64
C ILE A 51 11.16 10.96 -11.16
N ARG A 52 12.08 11.74 -10.58
CA ARG A 52 12.45 11.59 -9.17
C ARG A 52 11.28 11.93 -8.25
N ARG A 53 10.47 12.92 -8.64
CA ARG A 53 9.25 13.23 -7.91
C ARG A 53 8.23 12.08 -8.02
N ALA A 54 8.04 11.52 -9.21
CA ALA A 54 7.14 10.39 -9.41
C ALA A 54 7.57 9.17 -8.59
N LEU A 55 8.85 8.80 -8.60
CA LEU A 55 9.38 7.68 -7.79
C LEU A 55 9.12 7.87 -6.30
N PHE A 56 9.44 9.06 -5.77
CA PHE A 56 9.18 9.40 -4.36
C PHE A 56 7.69 9.26 -3.99
N GLU A 57 6.79 9.67 -4.88
CA GLU A 57 5.35 9.53 -4.61
C GLU A 57 4.85 8.11 -4.79
N ILE A 58 5.43 7.32 -5.70
CA ILE A 58 5.10 5.91 -5.83
C ILE A 58 5.49 5.17 -4.55
N GLU A 59 6.67 5.43 -3.98
CA GLU A 59 7.09 4.85 -2.71
C GLU A 59 6.10 5.19 -1.58
N ALA A 60 5.65 6.44 -1.50
CA ALA A 60 4.64 6.86 -0.53
C ALA A 60 3.26 6.26 -0.82
N PHE A 61 2.90 6.07 -2.09
CA PHE A 61 1.65 5.41 -2.49
C PHE A 61 1.62 3.94 -2.07
N ILE A 62 2.74 3.23 -2.19
CA ILE A 62 2.90 1.85 -1.73
C ILE A 62 2.59 1.73 -0.23
N ASP A 63 2.96 2.73 0.58
CA ASP A 63 2.68 2.73 2.02
C ASP A 63 1.19 2.90 2.37
N TYR A 64 0.37 3.38 1.44
CA TYR A 64 -1.08 3.46 1.64
C TYR A 64 -1.80 2.15 1.34
N LEU A 65 -1.19 1.23 0.58
CA LEU A 65 -1.87 0.01 0.15
C LEU A 65 -2.06 -0.98 1.30
N GLU A 66 -3.31 -1.43 1.51
CA GLU A 66 -3.66 -2.36 2.57
C GLU A 66 -4.34 -3.61 2.00
N GLY A 67 -3.54 -4.66 1.78
CA GLY A 67 -4.03 -5.94 1.24
C GLY A 67 -4.22 -5.95 -0.28
N ASP A 68 -3.91 -4.85 -0.95
CA ASP A 68 -3.89 -4.72 -2.41
C ASP A 68 -2.58 -5.30 -2.99
N ARG A 69 -2.64 -5.96 -4.15
CA ARG A 69 -1.42 -6.39 -4.84
C ARG A 69 -0.89 -5.24 -5.69
N ILE A 70 0.42 -5.07 -5.71
CA ILE A 70 1.07 -4.06 -6.55
C ILE A 70 2.01 -4.70 -7.56
N GLY A 71 2.01 -4.19 -8.78
CA GLY A 71 3.03 -4.44 -9.79
C GLY A 71 3.54 -3.13 -10.39
N LEU A 72 4.68 -3.21 -11.07
CA LEU A 72 5.38 -2.08 -11.67
C LEU A 72 5.69 -2.39 -13.14
N VAL A 73 5.30 -1.48 -14.01
CA VAL A 73 5.64 -1.42 -15.43
C VAL A 73 6.38 -0.11 -15.68
N LEU A 74 7.51 -0.20 -16.35
CA LEU A 74 8.23 0.97 -16.84
C LEU A 74 8.02 1.09 -18.34
N PHE A 75 7.95 2.31 -18.85
CA PHE A 75 7.87 2.54 -20.28
C PHE A 75 8.60 3.81 -20.73
N ALA A 76 9.13 3.73 -21.94
CA ALA A 76 9.60 4.86 -22.74
C ALA A 76 9.20 4.54 -24.19
N GLY A 77 10.13 4.36 -25.13
CA GLY A 77 9.79 3.94 -26.49
C GLY A 77 9.31 2.48 -26.60
N ARG A 78 9.40 1.71 -25.51
CA ARG A 78 8.83 0.37 -25.31
C ARG A 78 8.47 0.22 -23.83
N SER A 79 7.64 -0.76 -23.49
CA SER A 79 7.28 -1.08 -22.11
C SER A 79 7.77 -2.45 -21.65
N PHE A 80 7.98 -2.61 -20.35
CA PHE A 80 8.22 -3.93 -19.74
C PHE A 80 7.78 -3.96 -18.28
N THR A 81 7.43 -5.16 -17.79
CA THR A 81 7.11 -5.38 -16.38
C THR A 81 8.39 -5.47 -15.55
N LEU A 82 8.62 -4.49 -14.68
CA LEU A 82 9.71 -4.48 -13.71
C LEU A 82 9.39 -5.39 -12.53
N CYS A 83 8.18 -5.30 -12.01
CA CYS A 83 7.71 -6.08 -10.86
C CYS A 83 6.35 -6.71 -11.18
N PRO A 84 6.23 -8.05 -11.19
CA PRO A 84 4.93 -8.72 -11.24
C PRO A 84 4.07 -8.37 -10.01
N LEU A 85 2.75 -8.63 -10.11
CA LEU A 85 1.82 -8.39 -8.99
C LEU A 85 2.23 -9.16 -7.73
N THR A 86 2.47 -8.43 -6.64
CA THR A 86 2.93 -8.97 -5.36
C THR A 86 2.27 -8.27 -4.18
N LEU A 87 2.26 -8.95 -3.02
CA LEU A 87 1.94 -8.34 -1.71
C LEU A 87 3.22 -7.92 -0.96
N ASP A 88 4.40 -8.22 -1.51
CA ASP A 88 5.69 -7.81 -0.96
C ASP A 88 6.02 -6.38 -1.38
N TYR A 89 5.49 -5.43 -0.63
CA TYR A 89 5.72 -4.01 -0.84
C TYR A 89 7.20 -3.62 -0.67
N GLY A 90 7.94 -4.34 0.17
CA GLY A 90 9.37 -4.10 0.36
C GLY A 90 10.16 -4.44 -0.89
N ALA A 91 9.87 -5.59 -1.51
CA ALA A 91 10.48 -5.98 -2.78
C ALA A 91 10.13 -5.00 -3.92
N ALA A 92 8.87 -4.53 -3.99
CA ALA A 92 8.46 -3.54 -4.99
C ALA A 92 9.24 -2.22 -4.83
N LYS A 93 9.40 -1.71 -3.60
CA LYS A 93 10.19 -0.51 -3.31
C LYS A 93 11.67 -0.67 -3.68
N LEU A 94 12.27 -1.81 -3.33
CA LEU A 94 13.67 -2.09 -3.67
C LEU A 94 13.94 -2.05 -5.17
N LEU A 95 12.98 -2.48 -5.99
CA LEU A 95 13.10 -2.42 -7.45
C LEU A 95 13.00 -0.98 -8.00
N LEU A 96 12.33 -0.06 -7.29
CA LEU A 96 12.19 1.34 -7.70
C LEU A 96 13.45 2.17 -7.47
N ASP A 97 14.26 1.84 -6.46
CA ASP A 97 15.47 2.61 -6.08
C ASP A 97 16.45 2.80 -7.25
N GLY A 98 16.54 1.81 -8.14
CA GLY A 98 17.43 1.80 -9.30
C GLY A 98 16.84 2.37 -10.58
N VAL A 99 15.60 2.88 -10.56
CA VAL A 99 14.91 3.32 -11.78
C VAL A 99 15.35 4.73 -12.18
N ASP A 100 15.67 4.89 -13.46
CA ASP A 100 16.00 6.16 -14.11
C ASP A 100 15.58 6.18 -15.59
N THR A 101 15.91 7.24 -16.31
CA THR A 101 15.57 7.40 -17.74
C THR A 101 16.43 6.58 -18.70
N ASP A 102 17.49 5.95 -18.20
CA ASP A 102 18.38 5.09 -19.00
C ASP A 102 18.08 3.60 -18.80
N THR A 103 17.23 3.28 -17.82
CA THR A 103 16.66 1.95 -17.59
C THR A 103 16.02 1.37 -18.86
N ILE A 104 15.40 2.22 -19.68
CA ILE A 104 14.92 1.85 -21.03
C ILE A 104 15.78 2.54 -22.09
N PRO A 105 16.65 1.79 -22.80
CA PRO A 105 17.51 2.36 -23.84
C PRO A 105 16.74 2.92 -25.04
N VAL A 106 15.56 2.35 -25.33
CA VAL A 106 14.72 2.76 -26.47
C VAL A 106 14.02 4.06 -26.12
N LYS A 107 14.47 5.15 -26.73
CA LYS A 107 13.93 6.50 -26.52
C LYS A 107 12.56 6.67 -27.20
N GLY A 108 11.77 7.61 -26.70
CA GLY A 108 10.39 7.86 -27.09
C GLY A 108 9.42 7.58 -25.95
N THR A 109 8.13 7.61 -26.24
CA THR A 109 7.04 7.36 -25.29
C THR A 109 5.97 6.54 -26.00
N ALA A 110 5.67 5.36 -25.45
CA ALA A 110 4.73 4.39 -26.00
C ALA A 110 3.67 4.04 -24.94
N ILE A 111 2.73 4.96 -24.72
CA ILE A 111 1.70 4.83 -23.68
C ILE A 111 0.79 3.63 -23.99
N ALA A 112 0.42 3.46 -25.26
CA ALA A 112 -0.41 2.33 -25.70
C ALA A 112 0.21 0.97 -25.36
N ASP A 113 1.52 0.83 -25.56
CA ASP A 113 2.25 -0.39 -25.21
C ASP A 113 2.30 -0.60 -23.69
N ALA A 114 2.51 0.46 -22.92
CA ALA A 114 2.48 0.41 -21.46
C ALA A 114 1.13 -0.07 -20.90
N ILE A 115 0.02 0.47 -21.42
CA ILE A 115 -1.34 0.06 -21.02
C ILE A 115 -1.56 -1.43 -21.34
N ARG A 116 -1.15 -1.89 -22.53
CA ARG A 116 -1.28 -3.30 -22.92
C ARG A 116 -0.41 -4.22 -22.08
N THR A 117 0.83 -3.84 -21.79
CA THR A 117 1.74 -4.62 -20.94
C THR A 117 1.20 -4.72 -19.52
N ALA A 118 0.74 -3.61 -18.95
CA ALA A 118 0.09 -3.59 -17.65
C ALA A 118 -1.19 -4.45 -17.63
N SER A 119 -2.03 -4.35 -18.67
CA SER A 119 -3.25 -5.14 -18.81
C SER A 119 -2.97 -6.64 -18.85
N ARG A 120 -1.93 -7.07 -19.59
CA ARG A 120 -1.50 -8.48 -19.64
C ARG A 120 -0.97 -8.98 -18.30
N ALA A 121 -0.30 -8.13 -17.52
CA ALA A 121 0.27 -8.49 -16.23
C ALA A 121 -0.79 -8.87 -15.17
N PHE A 122 -2.04 -8.43 -15.33
CA PHE A 122 -3.15 -8.86 -14.46
C PHE A 122 -3.63 -10.30 -14.73
N GLY A 123 -3.25 -10.92 -15.85
CA GLY A 123 -3.78 -12.22 -16.28
C GLY A 123 -5.26 -12.18 -16.70
N SER A 124 -5.77 -13.31 -17.19
CA SER A 124 -7.10 -13.42 -17.83
C SER A 124 -8.23 -13.91 -16.92
N GLU A 125 -7.95 -14.27 -15.66
CA GLU A 125 -8.91 -15.00 -14.81
C GLU A 125 -10.08 -14.14 -14.29
N GLU A 126 -9.86 -12.85 -14.06
CA GLU A 126 -10.86 -11.94 -13.46
C GLU A 126 -11.01 -10.68 -14.33
N ARG A 127 -12.23 -10.14 -14.47
CA ARG A 127 -12.48 -8.87 -15.20
C ARG A 127 -12.83 -7.71 -14.27
N LYS A 128 -12.52 -7.82 -12.99
CA LYS A 128 -12.82 -6.80 -11.97
C LYS A 128 -11.64 -6.65 -11.03
N TYR A 129 -11.65 -5.54 -10.28
CA TYR A 129 -10.65 -5.24 -9.24
C TYR A 129 -9.24 -4.97 -9.78
N LYS A 130 -9.15 -4.46 -11.02
CA LYS A 130 -7.88 -4.19 -11.70
C LYS A 130 -7.75 -2.70 -12.01
N VAL A 131 -6.62 -2.13 -11.61
CA VAL A 131 -6.35 -0.71 -11.71
C VAL A 131 -4.98 -0.47 -12.30
N ILE A 132 -4.90 0.30 -13.38
CA ILE A 132 -3.64 0.87 -13.87
C ILE A 132 -3.53 2.29 -13.33
N VAL A 133 -2.41 2.60 -12.68
CA VAL A 133 -2.03 3.98 -12.34
C VAL A 133 -0.95 4.40 -13.33
N LEU A 134 -1.34 5.19 -14.32
CA LEU A 134 -0.46 5.66 -15.39
C LEU A 134 0.15 7.01 -14.97
N ILE A 135 1.47 7.12 -14.94
CA ILE A 135 2.19 8.32 -14.51
C ILE A 135 3.09 8.80 -15.65
N THR A 136 2.74 9.93 -16.27
CA THR A 136 3.39 10.46 -17.48
C THR A 136 3.07 11.94 -17.69
N ASP A 137 3.81 12.61 -18.58
CA ASP A 137 3.44 13.93 -19.12
C ASP A 137 2.45 13.84 -20.30
N GLY A 138 2.09 12.63 -20.74
CA GLY A 138 1.07 12.39 -21.76
C GLY A 138 1.54 12.60 -23.20
N GLU A 139 2.81 12.96 -23.42
CA GLU A 139 3.36 13.11 -24.77
C GLU A 139 3.64 11.74 -25.39
N ASP A 140 2.69 11.22 -26.18
CA ASP A 140 2.87 9.96 -26.90
C ASP A 140 3.59 10.13 -28.24
N HIS A 141 4.48 9.19 -28.55
CA HIS A 141 5.24 9.15 -29.79
C HIS A 141 5.00 7.85 -30.58
N ALA A 142 4.16 6.94 -30.08
CA ALA A 142 4.00 5.60 -30.62
C ALA A 142 2.63 4.98 -30.30
N GLY A 143 1.79 4.93 -31.34
CA GLY A 143 0.52 4.20 -31.32
C GLY A 143 -0.69 5.11 -31.08
N ASP A 144 -1.77 4.51 -30.61
CA ASP A 144 -2.99 5.21 -30.19
C ASP A 144 -3.28 4.86 -28.72
N PRO A 145 -2.91 5.76 -27.78
CA PRO A 145 -3.16 5.56 -26.35
C PRO A 145 -4.65 5.43 -26.01
N VAL A 146 -5.52 6.09 -26.77
CA VAL A 146 -6.97 6.04 -26.55
C VAL A 146 -7.53 4.67 -26.91
N ALA A 147 -7.12 4.11 -28.05
CA ALA A 147 -7.51 2.76 -28.43
C ALA A 147 -7.04 1.71 -27.41
N ALA A 148 -5.83 1.85 -26.87
CA ALA A 148 -5.34 0.96 -25.81
C ALA A 148 -6.14 1.10 -24.50
N ALA A 149 -6.62 2.30 -24.18
CA ALA A 149 -7.49 2.52 -23.02
C ALA A 149 -8.87 1.88 -23.23
N GLU A 150 -9.43 1.93 -24.44
CA GLU A 150 -10.66 1.21 -24.79
C GLU A 150 -10.49 -0.31 -24.64
N GLU A 151 -9.39 -0.89 -25.15
CA GLU A 151 -9.05 -2.31 -24.97
C GLU A 151 -8.96 -2.68 -23.47
N ALA A 152 -8.37 -1.81 -22.64
CA ALA A 152 -8.26 -2.01 -21.21
C ALA A 152 -9.63 -1.95 -20.51
N ALA A 153 -10.52 -1.05 -20.93
CA ALA A 153 -11.89 -0.94 -20.42
C ALA A 153 -12.68 -2.23 -20.69
N GLU A 154 -12.57 -2.80 -21.90
CA GLU A 154 -13.20 -4.08 -22.26
C GLU A 154 -12.69 -5.25 -21.39
N ALA A 155 -11.44 -5.19 -20.96
CA ALA A 155 -10.84 -6.14 -20.02
C ALA A 155 -11.24 -5.89 -18.55
N GLY A 156 -12.02 -4.84 -18.27
CA GLY A 156 -12.47 -4.44 -16.94
C GLY A 156 -11.38 -3.79 -16.09
N VAL A 157 -10.38 -3.20 -16.75
CA VAL A 157 -9.28 -2.47 -16.11
C VAL A 157 -9.61 -0.99 -16.07
N ARG A 158 -9.50 -0.38 -14.89
CA ARG A 158 -9.67 1.08 -14.72
C ARG A 158 -8.32 1.79 -14.82
N ILE A 159 -8.25 2.91 -15.53
CA ILE A 159 -7.01 3.70 -15.67
C ILE A 159 -7.13 5.01 -14.91
N PHE A 160 -6.32 5.17 -13.87
CA PHE A 160 -6.07 6.47 -13.24
C PHE A 160 -4.85 7.10 -13.90
N ALA A 161 -5.08 8.14 -14.69
CA ALA A 161 -4.02 8.86 -15.39
C ALA A 161 -3.54 10.02 -14.51
N VAL A 162 -2.26 10.05 -14.21
CA VAL A 162 -1.64 11.02 -13.32
C VAL A 162 -0.66 11.83 -14.14
N GLY A 163 -1.01 13.09 -14.36
CA GLY A 163 -0.17 14.00 -15.13
C GLY A 163 1.07 14.39 -14.34
N VAL A 164 2.22 14.48 -15.00
CA VAL A 164 3.45 15.03 -14.41
C VAL A 164 3.98 16.14 -15.29
N GLY A 165 4.18 17.32 -14.70
CA GLY A 165 4.68 18.50 -15.40
C GLY A 165 3.65 19.61 -15.54
N THR A 166 3.94 20.56 -16.43
CA THR A 166 3.17 21.79 -16.63
C THR A 166 2.72 21.96 -18.08
N ARG A 167 1.59 22.66 -18.27
CA ARG A 167 1.06 23.00 -19.61
C ARG A 167 1.94 24.00 -20.36
N ASP A 168 2.57 24.91 -19.63
CA ASP A 168 3.47 25.92 -20.19
C ASP A 168 4.70 25.26 -20.83
N GLY A 169 5.09 24.11 -20.27
CA GLY A 169 6.19 23.27 -20.70
C GLY A 169 7.55 23.75 -20.23
N GLU A 170 8.51 22.84 -20.27
CA GLU A 170 9.85 23.04 -19.72
C GLU A 170 10.90 22.45 -20.66
N LEU A 171 12.11 23.00 -20.62
CA LEU A 171 13.24 22.45 -21.35
C LEU A 171 13.81 21.23 -20.62
N ILE A 172 14.27 20.25 -21.39
CA ILE A 172 14.82 19.02 -20.83
C ILE A 172 16.32 19.23 -20.60
N PRO A 173 16.83 19.24 -19.35
CA PRO A 173 18.25 19.45 -19.09
C PRO A 173 19.07 18.22 -19.48
N VAL A 174 20.24 18.46 -20.09
CA VAL A 174 21.25 17.46 -20.38
C VAL A 174 22.52 17.84 -19.64
N ARG A 175 22.97 16.96 -18.74
CA ARG A 175 24.13 17.18 -17.88
C ARG A 175 25.30 16.33 -18.37
N GLU A 176 26.22 16.94 -19.11
CA GLU A 176 27.46 16.29 -19.57
C GLU A 176 28.68 17.10 -19.09
N GLY A 177 29.67 16.41 -18.51
CA GLY A 177 30.95 17.01 -18.13
C GLY A 177 30.86 18.20 -17.15
N GLY A 178 29.83 18.25 -16.30
CA GLY A 178 29.62 19.35 -15.34
C GLY A 178 28.99 20.61 -15.94
N ARG A 179 28.60 20.59 -17.23
CA ARG A 179 27.84 21.67 -17.87
C ARG A 179 26.37 21.27 -18.00
N VAL A 180 25.49 22.25 -17.85
CA VAL A 180 24.05 22.09 -18.14
C VAL A 180 23.81 22.68 -19.52
N ASP A 181 23.49 21.84 -20.50
CA ASP A 181 22.83 22.25 -21.75
C ASP A 181 21.39 21.73 -21.72
N TYR A 182 20.63 21.98 -22.77
CA TYR A 182 19.27 21.48 -22.92
C TYR A 182 19.16 20.63 -24.18
N MET A 183 18.26 19.65 -24.14
CA MET A 183 18.03 18.72 -25.22
C MET A 183 17.64 19.48 -26.49
N LYS A 184 18.27 19.11 -27.61
CA LYS A 184 18.01 19.68 -28.93
C LYS A 184 17.50 18.60 -29.87
N ASP A 185 16.61 18.99 -30.78
CA ASP A 185 16.16 18.13 -31.86
C ASP A 185 17.23 17.99 -32.95
N ARG A 186 16.93 17.22 -34.01
CA ARG A 186 17.83 17.03 -35.15
C ARG A 186 18.15 18.31 -35.93
N GLN A 187 17.35 19.36 -35.75
CA GLN A 187 17.49 20.64 -36.42
C GLN A 187 18.25 21.65 -35.55
N GLY A 188 18.61 21.26 -34.31
CA GLY A 188 19.33 22.10 -33.36
C GLY A 188 18.43 22.98 -32.49
N ASN A 189 17.10 22.86 -32.58
CA ASN A 189 16.17 23.62 -31.75
C ASN A 189 16.01 22.97 -30.37
N TYR A 190 15.82 23.78 -29.34
CA TYR A 190 15.57 23.29 -28.00
C TYR A 190 14.22 22.56 -27.91
N VAL A 191 14.24 21.36 -27.35
CA VAL A 191 13.04 20.55 -27.13
C VAL A 191 12.35 21.02 -25.85
N LYS A 192 11.08 21.39 -25.99
CA LYS A 192 10.21 21.81 -24.89
C LYS A 192 9.07 20.80 -24.71
N THR A 193 9.06 20.09 -23.59
CA THR A 193 8.02 19.11 -23.23
C THR A 193 6.89 19.78 -22.47
N ARG A 194 5.65 19.38 -22.75
CA ARG A 194 4.42 19.91 -22.14
C ARG A 194 3.55 18.77 -21.65
N LEU A 195 2.79 19.04 -20.60
CA LEU A 195 1.77 18.12 -20.13
C LEU A 195 0.56 18.10 -21.09
N ASP A 196 0.28 16.96 -21.73
CA ASP A 196 -0.94 16.73 -22.51
C ASP A 196 -2.08 16.18 -21.64
N GLU A 197 -2.75 17.09 -20.95
CA GLU A 197 -3.89 16.72 -20.10
C GLU A 197 -5.10 16.21 -20.89
N ALA A 198 -5.25 16.63 -22.15
CA ALA A 198 -6.43 16.28 -22.93
C ALA A 198 -6.43 14.79 -23.27
N THR A 199 -5.29 14.27 -23.69
CA THR A 199 -5.11 12.84 -23.97
C THR A 199 -5.25 12.01 -22.70
N LEU A 200 -4.64 12.43 -21.59
CA LEU A 200 -4.73 11.72 -20.31
C LEU A 200 -6.16 11.66 -19.76
N ALA A 201 -6.89 12.78 -19.80
CA ALA A 201 -8.29 12.84 -19.37
C ALA A 201 -9.19 11.98 -20.26
N LYS A 202 -8.95 12.00 -21.58
CA LYS A 202 -9.71 11.20 -22.53
C LYS A 202 -9.53 9.70 -22.26
N MET A 203 -8.31 9.22 -22.07
CA MET A 203 -8.05 7.81 -21.75
C MET A 203 -8.72 7.37 -20.44
N ALA A 204 -8.58 8.17 -19.38
CA ALA A 204 -9.17 7.87 -18.09
C ALA A 204 -10.71 7.77 -18.19
N SER A 205 -11.35 8.62 -18.99
CA SER A 205 -12.81 8.62 -19.15
C SER A 205 -13.38 7.35 -19.81
N PHE A 206 -12.60 6.62 -20.61
CA PHE A 206 -13.06 5.38 -21.24
C PHE A 206 -13.12 4.19 -20.28
N THR A 207 -12.45 4.27 -19.12
CA THR A 207 -12.19 3.12 -18.26
C THR A 207 -12.85 3.24 -16.88
N ASP A 208 -13.82 4.16 -16.72
CA ASP A 208 -14.37 4.56 -15.42
C ASP A 208 -13.28 4.94 -14.38
N GLY A 209 -12.14 5.40 -14.88
CA GLY A 209 -11.04 5.91 -14.07
C GLY A 209 -11.14 7.42 -13.89
N ALA A 210 -10.03 8.03 -13.48
CA ALA A 210 -9.96 9.48 -13.32
C ALA A 210 -8.61 10.03 -13.78
N TYR A 211 -8.64 11.27 -14.27
CA TYR A 211 -7.43 12.04 -14.48
C TYR A 211 -7.12 12.90 -13.25
N ILE A 212 -5.89 12.77 -12.77
CA ILE A 212 -5.37 13.49 -11.61
C ILE A 212 -4.37 14.50 -12.12
N ARG A 213 -4.72 15.78 -11.93
CA ARG A 213 -3.82 16.87 -12.25
C ARG A 213 -2.77 17.00 -11.13
N PRO A 214 -1.47 17.15 -11.47
CA PRO A 214 -0.44 17.42 -10.48
C PRO A 214 -0.72 18.77 -9.80
N GLN A 215 -0.61 18.80 -8.48
CA GLN A 215 -0.70 20.03 -7.68
C GLN A 215 0.71 20.57 -7.42
N THR A 216 0.83 21.83 -7.00
CA THR A 216 2.14 22.43 -6.71
C THR A 216 2.94 21.56 -5.74
N GLY A 217 4.03 20.98 -6.23
CA GLY A 217 4.91 20.13 -5.44
C GLY A 217 4.37 18.72 -5.16
N SER A 218 3.30 18.25 -5.82
CA SER A 218 2.90 16.83 -5.78
C SER A 218 2.27 16.31 -7.08
N VAL A 219 2.50 15.03 -7.37
CA VAL A 219 1.99 14.29 -8.53
C VAL A 219 0.53 13.85 -8.29
N GLY A 220 0.13 13.66 -7.03
CA GLY A 220 -1.28 13.51 -6.64
C GLY A 220 -1.72 12.08 -6.37
N LEU A 221 -0.79 11.14 -6.16
CA LEU A 221 -1.11 9.73 -5.94
C LEU A 221 -1.97 9.44 -4.70
N ARG A 222 -1.99 10.36 -3.72
CA ARG A 222 -2.94 10.28 -2.60
C ARG A 222 -4.40 10.28 -3.05
N GLN A 223 -4.74 11.09 -4.04
CA GLN A 223 -6.12 11.18 -4.57
C GLN A 223 -6.51 9.89 -5.29
N VAL A 224 -5.55 9.31 -6.03
CA VAL A 224 -5.69 8.00 -6.66
C VAL A 224 -6.01 6.93 -5.60
N TYR A 225 -5.25 6.89 -4.50
CA TYR A 225 -5.49 5.93 -3.42
C TYR A 225 -6.89 6.10 -2.81
N GLN A 226 -7.35 7.32 -2.58
CA GLN A 226 -8.69 7.56 -2.04
C GLN A 226 -9.77 6.97 -2.94
N GLN A 227 -9.68 7.20 -4.25
CA GLN A 227 -10.63 6.63 -5.22
C GLN A 227 -10.55 5.10 -5.30
N ILE A 228 -9.34 4.53 -5.28
CA ILE A 228 -9.15 3.07 -5.23
C ILE A 228 -9.73 2.47 -3.95
N SER A 229 -9.60 3.15 -2.81
CA SER A 229 -10.10 2.66 -1.52
C SER A 229 -11.63 2.57 -1.46
N GLU A 230 -12.32 3.39 -2.25
CA GLU A 230 -13.78 3.40 -2.41
C GLU A 230 -14.28 2.36 -3.42
N MET A 231 -13.38 1.77 -4.22
CA MET A 231 -13.75 0.71 -5.15
C MET A 231 -14.17 -0.57 -4.42
N GLU A 232 -15.03 -1.34 -5.07
CA GLU A 232 -15.28 -2.71 -4.67
C GLU A 232 -13.94 -3.48 -4.65
N LYS A 233 -13.72 -4.33 -3.64
CA LYS A 233 -12.47 -5.06 -3.43
C LYS A 233 -12.69 -6.57 -3.55
N LYS A 234 -11.74 -7.28 -4.16
CA LYS A 234 -11.76 -8.74 -4.28
C LYS A 234 -11.59 -9.38 -2.92
N ASP A 235 -12.40 -10.39 -2.58
CA ASP A 235 -12.17 -11.22 -1.39
C ASP A 235 -11.03 -12.21 -1.66
N LEU A 236 -9.88 -11.96 -1.04
CA LEU A 236 -8.64 -12.74 -1.19
C LEU A 236 -8.59 -13.93 -0.21
N GLY A 237 -9.70 -14.22 0.47
CA GLY A 237 -9.86 -15.31 1.41
C GLY A 237 -9.68 -14.90 2.89
N SER A 238 -10.16 -15.76 3.79
CA SER A 238 -10.10 -15.54 5.24
C SER A 238 -8.92 -16.29 5.86
N ARG A 239 -8.04 -15.60 6.60
CA ARG A 239 -7.08 -16.28 7.48
C ARG A 239 -7.76 -16.47 8.84
N LYS A 240 -7.96 -17.72 9.26
CA LYS A 240 -8.55 -18.04 10.57
C LYS A 240 -7.55 -17.70 11.68
N TYR A 241 -7.79 -16.62 12.42
CA TYR A 241 -7.05 -16.36 13.65
C TYR A 241 -7.83 -16.95 14.83
N THR A 242 -7.21 -17.84 15.58
CA THR A 242 -7.80 -18.37 16.82
C THR A 242 -7.22 -17.58 17.98
N GLN A 243 -7.98 -16.62 18.50
CA GLN A 243 -7.59 -15.94 19.74
C GLN A 243 -8.24 -16.68 20.92
N TYR A 244 -7.39 -17.30 21.73
CA TYR A 244 -7.79 -17.85 23.01
C TYR A 244 -7.94 -16.70 24.00
N LYS A 245 -9.10 -16.60 24.67
CA LYS A 245 -9.29 -15.62 25.75
C LYS A 245 -8.74 -16.16 27.05
N ASP A 246 -7.94 -15.34 27.74
CA ASP A 246 -7.49 -15.65 29.09
C ASP A 246 -8.67 -15.55 30.06
N ARG A 247 -8.88 -16.59 30.87
CA ARG A 247 -10.00 -16.70 31.83
C ARG A 247 -9.51 -16.83 33.28
N PHE A 248 -8.30 -16.34 33.56
CA PHE A 248 -7.70 -16.34 34.89
C PHE A 248 -8.55 -15.62 35.96
N GLN A 249 -9.47 -14.74 35.53
CA GLN A 249 -10.41 -14.01 36.39
C GLN A 249 -11.23 -14.94 37.29
N TRP A 250 -11.65 -16.12 36.80
CA TRP A 250 -12.45 -17.07 37.56
C TRP A 250 -11.65 -17.75 38.70
N PRO A 251 -10.50 -18.39 38.43
CA PRO A 251 -9.61 -18.87 39.48
C PRO A 251 -9.17 -17.78 40.46
N LEU A 252 -8.89 -16.58 39.96
CA LEU A 252 -8.45 -15.45 40.80
C LEU A 252 -9.56 -15.01 41.77
N ALA A 253 -10.80 -14.91 41.29
CA ALA A 253 -11.95 -14.59 42.14
C ALA A 253 -12.19 -15.66 43.22
N LEU A 254 -12.02 -16.94 42.89
CA LEU A 254 -12.10 -18.03 43.86
C LEU A 254 -10.99 -17.96 44.91
N ALA A 255 -9.75 -17.64 44.50
CA ALA A 255 -8.63 -17.45 45.42
C ALA A 255 -8.92 -16.35 46.45
N PHE A 256 -9.37 -15.17 45.98
CA PHE A 256 -9.76 -14.07 46.87
C PHE A 256 -10.94 -14.43 47.76
N GLY A 257 -11.95 -15.13 47.24
CA GLY A 257 -13.08 -15.61 48.04
C GLY A 257 -12.65 -16.53 49.19
N CYS A 258 -11.73 -17.47 48.93
CA CYS A 258 -11.18 -18.34 49.96
C CYS A 258 -10.40 -17.58 51.03
N PHE A 259 -9.56 -16.62 50.64
CA PHE A 259 -8.82 -15.79 51.61
C PHE A 259 -9.74 -14.90 52.43
N PHE A 260 -10.81 -14.38 51.83
CA PHE A 260 -11.80 -13.57 52.52
C PHE A 260 -12.57 -14.38 53.59
N ILE A 261 -13.02 -15.59 53.23
CA ILE A 261 -13.69 -16.50 54.18
C ILE A 261 -12.74 -16.88 55.33
N GLU A 262 -11.47 -17.17 55.02
CA GLU A 262 -10.46 -17.48 56.04
C GLU A 262 -10.23 -16.30 56.99
N ALA A 263 -10.14 -15.06 56.48
CA ALA A 263 -10.01 -13.87 57.30
C ALA A 263 -11.20 -13.70 58.27
N LEU A 264 -12.42 -13.96 57.81
CA LEU A 264 -13.63 -13.91 58.66
C LEU A 264 -13.67 -15.03 59.71
N MET A 265 -13.11 -16.20 59.41
CA MET A 265 -13.06 -17.35 60.33
C MET A 265 -11.88 -17.30 61.31
N SER A 266 -10.79 -16.59 60.97
CA SER A 266 -9.58 -16.47 61.79
C SER A 266 -9.82 -15.77 63.14
N ASP A 267 -10.90 -14.99 63.26
CA ASP A 267 -11.31 -14.40 64.55
C ASP A 267 -11.99 -15.41 65.51
N ARG A 268 -12.21 -16.66 65.09
CA ARG A 268 -12.79 -17.72 65.93
C ARG A 268 -11.85 -18.91 66.13
N ARG A 269 -10.89 -18.75 67.04
CA ARG A 269 -10.41 -19.72 68.07
C ARG A 269 -9.05 -19.22 68.62
N LYS A 270 -8.73 -19.23 69.91
CA LYS A 270 -9.36 -19.71 71.16
C LYS A 270 -8.56 -19.05 72.29
N SER A 271 -9.19 -18.35 73.23
CA SER A 271 -8.53 -18.03 74.50
C SER A 271 -8.27 -19.34 75.25
N VAL A 272 -7.04 -19.82 75.26
CA VAL A 272 -6.62 -20.87 76.17
C VAL A 272 -6.62 -20.24 77.56
N GLY A 273 -7.70 -20.46 78.31
CA GLY A 273 -7.76 -20.05 79.71
C GLY A 273 -6.74 -20.84 80.51
N GLU A 274 -5.72 -20.16 81.03
CA GLU A 274 -4.88 -20.68 82.11
C GLU A 274 -5.79 -21.04 83.30
N TRP A 275 -5.81 -22.31 83.69
CA TRP A 275 -6.45 -22.72 84.94
C TRP A 275 -5.45 -22.55 86.09
N ARG A 276 -5.62 -21.48 86.87
CA ARG A 276 -4.93 -21.20 88.14
C ARG A 276 -5.93 -21.31 89.30
N GLY A 277 -5.66 -22.19 90.28
CA GLY A 277 -6.25 -22.19 91.63
C GLY A 277 -6.59 -23.60 92.14
N ARG A 278 -5.83 -24.21 93.06
CA ARG A 278 -5.83 -24.08 94.54
C ARG A 278 -7.19 -24.41 95.21
N PHE A 279 -7.24 -25.47 96.04
CA PHE A 279 -7.61 -25.52 97.47
C PHE A 279 -7.46 -26.99 97.98
N GLN A 280 -6.56 -27.24 98.94
CA GLN A 280 -6.82 -27.61 100.35
C GLN A 280 -7.51 -28.96 100.61
N THR A 281 -6.75 -29.91 101.16
CA THR A 281 -7.03 -30.53 102.47
C THR A 281 -5.71 -30.91 103.12
#